data_AF-A0A1Q3PA23-F1
#
_entry.id   AF-A0A1Q3PA23-F1
#
_cell.length_a   1.000
_cell.length_b   1.000
_cell.length_c   1.000
_cell.angle_alpha   90.00
_cell.angle_beta   90.00
_cell.angle_gamma   90.00
#
_symmetry.space_group_name_H-M   'P 1'
#
loop_
_entity.id
_entity.type
_entity.pdbx_description
1 polymer ?
#
loop_
_entity_poly.entity_id
_entity_poly.type
_entity_poly.pdbx_seq_one_letter_code
_entity_poly.pdbx_strand_id
1 'polypeptide(L)'
;MEKNHTNLANAIRRFPAYEPGDEVWAGINEQLHTEPLRTALAQMPAYEPDEKLWELIERKNARQQRWKWGYAAAILLMAAGTAWLMLPAGSPGIAYSSEIVDARLQMDAEVKTDQQYRVLKTYCETETLVCNSTEYRSLQQEYERLSTASQRLVQAIGTYNTEPELLRQYNEIERQKTDILNAMAKMI
;
A
#
# COMPACT_ATOMS: atom_id res chain seq x y z
N MET A 1 -17.05 -16.94 -3.68
CA MET A 1 -17.30 -16.37 -2.34
C MET A 1 -18.73 -16.67 -1.95
N GLU A 2 -18.91 -17.49 -0.91
CA GLU A 2 -20.22 -17.96 -0.48
C GLU A 2 -20.97 -16.83 0.23
N LYS A 3 -22.12 -16.39 -0.32
CA LYS A 3 -22.81 -15.15 0.08
C LYS A 3 -23.34 -15.15 1.52
N ASN A 4 -23.37 -16.30 2.20
CA ASN A 4 -24.03 -16.48 3.49
C ASN A 4 -23.11 -16.89 4.64
N HIS A 5 -21.80 -16.99 4.42
CA HIS A 5 -20.85 -17.43 5.45
C HIS A 5 -20.89 -16.54 6.71
N THR A 6 -21.01 -15.23 6.52
CA THR A 6 -21.09 -14.24 7.61
C THR A 6 -22.39 -14.36 8.41
N ASN A 7 -23.52 -14.63 7.75
CA ASN A 7 -24.81 -14.84 8.40
C ASN A 7 -24.81 -16.12 9.25
N LEU A 8 -24.26 -17.23 8.73
CA LEU A 8 -24.15 -18.48 9.47
C LEU A 8 -23.23 -18.33 10.70
N ALA A 9 -22.06 -17.71 10.52
CA ALA A 9 -21.12 -17.48 11.62
C ALA A 9 -21.73 -16.61 12.72
N ASN A 10 -22.51 -15.58 12.35
CA ASN A 10 -23.23 -14.73 13.30
C ASN A 10 -24.37 -15.47 13.99
N ALA A 11 -25.08 -16.37 13.29
CA ALA A 11 -26.13 -17.20 13.88
C ALA A 11 -25.55 -18.17 14.92
N ILE A 12 -24.46 -18.87 14.60
CA ILE A 12 -23.77 -19.81 15.51
C ILE A 12 -23.32 -19.10 16.79
N ARG A 13 -22.75 -17.89 16.68
CA ARG A 13 -22.33 -17.09 17.83
C ARG A 13 -23.47 -16.62 18.72
N ARG A 14 -24.70 -16.58 18.20
CA ARG A 14 -25.90 -16.16 18.94
C ARG A 14 -26.65 -17.34 19.58
N PHE A 15 -26.21 -18.58 19.36
CA PHE A 15 -26.81 -19.70 20.06
C PHE A 15 -26.51 -19.57 21.56
N PRO A 16 -27.54 -19.65 22.41
CA PRO A 16 -27.31 -19.80 23.83
C PRO A 16 -26.58 -21.12 24.06
N ALA A 17 -25.53 -21.09 24.88
CA ALA A 17 -24.97 -22.31 25.42
C ALA A 17 -25.99 -22.88 26.40
N TYR A 18 -26.79 -23.85 25.96
CA TYR A 18 -27.65 -24.62 26.84
C TYR A 18 -26.86 -25.81 27.35
N GLU A 19 -26.36 -25.69 28.57
CA GLU A 19 -25.87 -26.83 29.33
C GLU A 19 -26.92 -27.18 30.38
N PRO A 20 -27.36 -28.44 30.48
CA PRO A 20 -28.24 -28.85 31.56
C PRO A 20 -27.52 -28.64 32.90
N GLY A 21 -28.24 -28.14 33.90
CA GLY A 21 -27.68 -27.91 35.23
C GLY A 21 -27.22 -29.21 35.91
N ASP A 22 -26.31 -29.09 36.88
CA ASP A 22 -25.71 -30.22 37.60
C ASP A 22 -26.75 -31.17 38.21
N GLU A 23 -27.90 -30.64 38.62
CA GLU A 23 -29.06 -31.38 39.14
C GLU A 23 -29.63 -32.40 38.15
N VAL A 24 -29.61 -32.10 36.84
CA VAL A 24 -30.05 -33.02 35.78
C VAL A 24 -29.08 -34.19 35.69
N TRP A 25 -27.78 -33.91 35.73
CA TRP A 25 -26.75 -34.95 35.72
C TRP A 25 -26.78 -35.81 36.99
N ALA A 26 -26.98 -35.19 38.15
CA ALA A 26 -27.13 -35.90 39.41
C ALA A 26 -28.33 -36.84 39.39
N GLY A 27 -29.47 -36.38 38.86
CA GLY A 27 -30.67 -37.20 38.69
C GLY A 27 -30.48 -38.38 37.72
N ILE A 28 -29.78 -38.17 36.60
CA ILE A 28 -29.40 -39.25 35.68
C ILE A 28 -28.52 -40.28 36.41
N ASN A 29 -27.52 -39.82 37.16
CA ASN A 29 -26.60 -40.70 37.88
C ASN A 29 -27.31 -41.53 38.96
N GLU A 30 -28.26 -40.93 39.67
CA GLU A 30 -29.11 -41.63 40.64
C GLU A 30 -29.98 -42.69 39.95
N GLN A 31 -30.62 -42.35 38.82
CA GLN A 31 -31.45 -43.28 38.05
C GLN A 31 -30.66 -44.45 37.48
N LEU A 32 -29.39 -44.26 37.11
CA LEU A 32 -28.49 -45.34 36.66
C LEU A 32 -28.23 -46.40 37.73
N HIS A 33 -28.47 -46.08 39.01
CA HIS A 33 -28.29 -47.02 40.11
C HIS A 33 -29.59 -47.69 40.58
N THR A 34 -30.71 -47.43 39.92
CA THR A 34 -32.00 -48.01 40.27
C THR A 34 -32.09 -49.50 39.92
N GLU A 35 -32.80 -50.26 40.76
CA GLU A 35 -33.00 -51.70 40.60
C GLU A 35 -33.61 -52.15 39.25
N PRO A 36 -34.57 -51.42 38.64
CA PRO A 36 -35.10 -51.80 37.34
C PRO A 36 -34.02 -51.86 36.25
N LEU A 37 -33.07 -50.91 36.26
CA LEU A 37 -32.00 -50.87 35.30
C LEU A 37 -30.97 -51.98 35.56
N ARG A 38 -30.61 -52.23 36.82
CA ARG A 38 -29.70 -53.33 37.19
C ARG A 38 -30.25 -54.69 36.77
N THR A 39 -31.55 -54.89 36.98
CA THR A 39 -32.26 -56.11 36.57
C THR A 39 -32.26 -56.26 35.05
N ALA A 40 -32.53 -55.18 34.31
CA ALA A 40 -32.51 -55.19 32.84
C ALA A 40 -31.11 -55.47 32.28
N LEU A 41 -30.06 -54.90 32.89
CA LEU A 41 -28.66 -55.15 32.52
C LEU A 41 -28.26 -56.61 32.80
N ALA A 42 -28.72 -57.19 33.91
CA ALA A 42 -28.46 -58.58 34.25
C ALA A 42 -29.17 -59.58 33.30
N GLN A 43 -30.28 -59.17 32.69
CA GLN A 43 -31.04 -59.97 31.72
C GLN A 43 -30.58 -59.76 30.28
N MET A 44 -29.65 -58.84 30.05
CA MET A 44 -29.18 -58.55 28.71
C MET A 44 -28.35 -59.72 28.18
N PRO A 45 -28.65 -60.24 26.98
CA PRO A 45 -27.85 -61.31 26.40
C PRO A 45 -26.43 -60.82 26.17
N ALA A 46 -25.44 -61.63 26.53
CA ALA A 46 -24.06 -61.43 26.13
C ALA A 46 -23.96 -61.75 24.63
N TYR A 47 -24.28 -60.76 23.79
CA TYR A 47 -24.09 -60.87 22.35
C TYR A 47 -22.65 -60.51 22.03
N GLU A 48 -21.81 -61.53 21.90
CA GLU A 48 -20.47 -61.35 21.37
C GLU A 48 -20.56 -61.35 19.84
N PRO A 49 -20.08 -60.29 19.17
CA PRO A 49 -20.09 -60.24 17.71
C PRO A 49 -19.23 -61.36 17.13
N ASP A 50 -19.64 -61.90 15.98
CA ASP A 50 -18.89 -62.93 15.24
C ASP A 50 -17.47 -62.44 14.91
N GLU A 51 -16.47 -63.31 15.05
CA GLU A 51 -15.06 -63.02 14.77
C GLU A 51 -14.86 -62.46 13.36
N LYS A 52 -15.66 -62.95 12.41
CA LYS A 52 -15.66 -62.46 11.02
C LYS A 52 -16.04 -60.98 10.90
N LEU A 53 -16.85 -60.47 11.82
CA LEU A 53 -17.26 -59.07 11.84
C LEU A 53 -16.08 -58.17 12.26
N TRP A 54 -15.27 -58.63 13.21
CA TRP A 54 -14.04 -57.95 13.62
C TRP A 54 -13.02 -57.91 12.50
N GLU A 55 -12.79 -59.04 11.81
CA GLU A 55 -11.88 -59.09 10.66
C GLU A 55 -12.28 -58.09 9.56
N LEU A 56 -13.57 -57.90 9.31
CA LEU A 56 -14.07 -56.93 8.31
C LEU A 56 -13.79 -55.47 8.72
N ILE A 57 -13.93 -55.16 10.01
CA ILE A 57 -13.65 -53.82 10.56
C ILE A 57 -12.14 -53.53 10.49
N GLU A 58 -11.31 -54.48 10.92
CA GLU A 58 -9.85 -54.36 10.87
C GLU A 58 -9.33 -54.19 9.44
N ARG A 59 -9.86 -54.97 8.49
CA ARG A 59 -9.46 -54.88 7.08
C ARG A 59 -9.79 -53.52 6.46
N LYS A 60 -10.91 -52.90 6.84
CA LYS A 60 -11.29 -51.55 6.39
C LYS A 60 -10.34 -50.50 6.98
N ASN A 61 -9.99 -50.63 8.25
CA ASN A 61 -9.08 -49.73 8.95
C ASN A 61 -7.64 -49.84 8.41
N ALA A 62 -7.14 -51.04 8.12
CA ALA A 62 -5.82 -51.24 7.55
C ALA A 62 -5.68 -50.58 6.17
N ARG A 63 -6.75 -50.60 5.35
CA ARG A 63 -6.78 -49.91 4.06
C ARG A 63 -6.72 -48.38 4.20
N GLN A 64 -7.37 -47.81 5.22
CA GLN A 64 -7.27 -46.38 5.54
C GLN A 64 -5.94 -46.00 6.20
N GLN A 65 -5.37 -46.87 7.04
CA GLN A 65 -4.08 -46.67 7.71
C GLN A 65 -2.92 -46.59 6.70
N ARG A 66 -2.97 -47.39 5.61
CA ARG A 66 -1.98 -47.33 4.52
C ARG A 66 -1.99 -46.02 3.73
N TRP A 67 -3.09 -45.27 3.73
CA TRP A 67 -3.14 -43.92 3.17
C TRP A 67 -2.54 -42.86 4.10
N LYS A 68 -2.49 -43.09 5.42
CA LYS A 68 -1.86 -42.16 6.37
C LYS A 68 -0.35 -42.00 6.15
N TRP A 69 0.31 -43.02 5.59
CA TRP A 69 1.74 -42.98 5.27
C TRP A 69 2.04 -42.30 3.92
N GLY A 70 1.02 -42.10 3.06
CA GLY A 70 1.17 -41.33 1.82
C GLY A 70 1.37 -39.82 2.06
N TYR A 71 0.84 -39.29 3.18
CA TYR A 71 0.98 -37.87 3.51
C TYR A 71 2.40 -37.49 3.94
N ALA A 72 3.16 -38.40 4.56
CA ALA A 72 4.52 -38.10 5.00
C ALA A 72 5.46 -37.79 3.81
N ALA A 73 5.35 -38.54 2.72
CA ALA A 73 6.12 -38.29 1.51
C ALA A 73 5.67 -36.98 0.80
N ALA A 74 4.37 -36.70 0.79
CA ALA A 74 3.83 -35.48 0.21
C ALA A 74 4.29 -34.21 0.97
N ILE A 75 4.35 -34.27 2.30
CA ILE A 75 4.83 -33.16 3.14
C ILE A 75 6.32 -32.89 2.88
N LEU A 76 7.15 -33.92 2.74
CA LEU A 76 8.57 -33.74 2.42
C LEU A 76 8.79 -33.13 1.04
N LEU A 77 8.04 -33.56 0.02
CA LEU A 77 8.12 -32.98 -1.32
C LEU A 77 7.62 -31.54 -1.35
N MET A 78 6.54 -31.23 -0.62
CA MET A 78 6.02 -29.87 -0.55
C MET A 78 6.99 -28.95 0.20
N ALA A 79 7.56 -29.39 1.33
CA ALA A 79 8.55 -28.64 2.09
C ALA A 79 9.82 -28.38 1.27
N ALA A 80 10.33 -29.38 0.56
CA ALA A 80 11.48 -29.24 -0.33
C ALA A 80 11.18 -28.25 -1.48
N GLY A 81 10.01 -28.35 -2.12
CA GLY A 81 9.58 -27.43 -3.16
C GLY A 81 9.44 -25.99 -2.65
N THR A 82 8.86 -25.78 -1.47
CA THR A 82 8.75 -24.45 -0.86
C THR A 82 10.12 -23.88 -0.45
N ALA A 83 11.03 -24.71 0.06
CA ALA A 83 12.38 -24.28 0.39
C ALA A 83 13.16 -23.86 -0.86
N TRP A 84 12.98 -24.59 -1.97
CA TRP A 84 13.58 -24.23 -3.27
C TRP A 84 13.03 -22.91 -3.83
N LEU A 85 11.75 -22.62 -3.61
CA LEU A 85 11.10 -21.36 -3.98
C LEU A 85 11.51 -20.17 -3.11
N MET A 86 11.91 -20.43 -1.85
CA MET A 86 12.40 -19.40 -0.93
C MET A 86 13.91 -19.17 -1.02
N LEU A 87 14.64 -19.94 -1.84
CA LEU A 87 16.01 -19.58 -2.17
C LEU A 87 15.98 -18.26 -2.94
N PRO A 88 16.66 -17.21 -2.46
CA PRO A 88 16.72 -15.95 -3.18
C PRO A 88 17.42 -16.21 -4.52
N ALA A 89 16.65 -16.21 -5.60
CA ALA A 89 17.22 -16.08 -6.93
C ALA A 89 18.03 -14.79 -6.89
N GLY A 90 19.35 -14.92 -7.06
CA GLY A 90 20.29 -13.80 -6.96
C GLY A 90 19.75 -12.58 -7.68
N SER A 91 19.97 -11.41 -7.08
CA SER A 91 19.38 -10.13 -7.44
C SER A 91 19.09 -10.06 -8.94
N PRO A 92 17.81 -10.07 -9.37
CA PRO A 92 17.51 -9.91 -10.78
C PRO A 92 18.15 -8.60 -11.22
N GLY A 93 19.07 -8.67 -12.18
CA GLY A 93 19.69 -7.50 -12.77
C GLY A 93 18.61 -6.73 -13.50
N ILE A 94 17.94 -5.82 -12.78
CA ILE A 94 16.91 -4.95 -13.35
C ILE A 94 17.64 -4.02 -14.31
N ALA A 95 17.49 -4.27 -15.61
CA ALA A 95 17.91 -3.33 -16.64
C ALA A 95 17.00 -2.10 -16.58
N TYR A 96 17.39 -1.12 -15.77
CA TYR A 96 16.68 0.14 -15.63
C TYR A 96 17.22 1.13 -16.67
N SER A 97 16.38 1.50 -17.63
CA SER A 97 16.65 2.63 -18.50
C SER A 97 16.10 3.88 -17.80
N SER A 98 17.01 4.71 -17.29
CA SER A 98 16.65 6.06 -16.85
C SER A 98 16.90 7.02 -17.99
N GLU A 99 15.88 7.79 -18.34
CA GLU A 99 16.06 9.00 -19.11
C GLU A 99 16.33 10.14 -18.11
N ILE A 100 17.52 10.73 -18.18
CA ILE A 100 17.85 11.92 -17.40
C ILE A 100 17.15 13.08 -18.10
N VAL A 101 15.98 13.46 -17.60
CA VAL A 101 15.32 14.69 -18.00
C VAL A 101 16.19 15.84 -17.51
N ASP A 102 16.77 16.60 -18.44
CA ASP A 102 17.54 17.80 -18.10
C ASP A 102 16.60 18.77 -17.38
N ALA A 103 16.91 19.10 -16.13
CA ALA A 103 16.12 20.04 -15.33
C ALA A 103 16.00 21.42 -16.02
N ARG A 104 16.94 21.75 -16.91
CA ARG A 104 16.88 22.96 -17.74
C ARG A 104 15.81 22.92 -18.82
N LEU A 105 15.22 21.75 -19.10
CA LEU A 105 14.12 21.60 -20.05
C LEU A 105 12.75 21.64 -19.37
N GLN A 106 12.71 21.93 -18.07
CA GLN A 106 11.46 22.16 -17.35
C GLN A 106 11.22 23.67 -17.28
N MET A 107 10.05 24.11 -17.77
CA MET A 107 9.58 25.46 -17.46
C MET A 107 9.07 25.44 -16.02
N ASP A 108 9.72 26.22 -15.15
CA ASP A 108 9.08 26.63 -13.91
C ASP A 108 7.87 27.50 -14.30
N ALA A 109 6.68 26.93 -14.17
CA ALA A 109 5.42 27.57 -14.54
C ALA A 109 5.08 28.76 -13.62
N GLU A 110 5.85 28.97 -12.56
CA GLU A 110 5.56 29.98 -11.56
C GLU A 110 6.42 31.23 -11.76
N VAL A 111 5.70 32.29 -12.13
CA VAL A 111 6.04 33.71 -12.34
C VAL A 111 6.51 34.37 -11.03
N LYS A 112 7.29 33.65 -10.22
CA LYS A 112 7.69 34.04 -8.86
C LYS A 112 8.59 35.27 -8.86
N THR A 113 9.51 35.36 -9.83
CA THR A 113 10.42 36.50 -10.00
C THR A 113 9.65 37.80 -10.29
N ASP A 114 8.63 37.75 -11.16
CA ASP A 114 7.83 38.92 -11.51
C ASP A 114 6.91 39.34 -10.34
N GLN A 115 6.42 38.39 -9.55
CA GLN A 115 5.66 38.69 -8.33
C GLN A 115 6.54 39.42 -7.29
N GLN A 116 7.77 38.94 -7.09
CA GLN A 116 8.72 39.59 -6.18
C GLN A 116 9.11 41.00 -6.66
N TYR A 117 9.27 41.19 -7.96
CA TYR A 117 9.50 42.51 -8.54
C TYR A 117 8.34 43.48 -8.29
N ARG A 118 7.09 43.04 -8.43
CA ARG A 118 5.91 43.89 -8.12
C ARG A 118 5.93 44.35 -6.67
N VAL A 119 6.25 43.45 -5.74
CA VAL A 119 6.39 43.77 -4.32
C VAL A 119 7.51 44.80 -4.12
N LEU A 120 8.69 44.58 -4.71
CA LEU A 120 9.80 45.54 -4.62
C LEU A 120 9.44 46.92 -5.16
N LYS A 121 8.71 46.97 -6.28
CA LYS A 121 8.22 48.22 -6.87
C LYS A 121 7.28 48.99 -5.93
N THR A 122 6.41 48.29 -5.20
CA THR A 122 5.53 48.95 -4.21
C THR A 122 6.30 49.57 -3.04
N TYR A 123 7.42 48.98 -2.59
CA TYR A 123 8.28 49.59 -1.57
C TYR A 123 8.93 50.88 -2.08
N CYS A 124 9.26 50.92 -3.36
CA CYS A 124 9.80 52.12 -4.01
C CYS A 124 8.79 53.27 -4.17
N GLU A 125 7.49 52.98 -4.18
CA GLU A 125 6.45 54.01 -4.18
C GLU A 125 6.27 54.64 -2.78
N THR A 126 6.69 53.94 -1.72
CA THR A 126 6.61 54.40 -0.33
C THR A 126 7.88 55.09 0.18
N GLU A 127 9.08 54.71 -0.29
CA GLU A 127 10.36 55.30 0.13
C GLU A 127 11.15 55.85 -1.08
N THR A 128 11.30 57.18 -1.15
CA THR A 128 11.62 57.87 -2.41
C THR A 128 13.10 58.13 -2.67
N LEU A 129 14.00 57.89 -1.71
CA LEU A 129 15.39 58.33 -1.83
C LEU A 129 16.22 57.42 -2.76
N VAL A 130 16.06 56.10 -2.63
CA VAL A 130 16.84 55.09 -3.39
C VAL A 130 16.32 54.96 -4.83
N CYS A 131 15.01 55.02 -5.01
CA CYS A 131 14.34 54.75 -6.29
C CYS A 131 14.44 55.91 -7.30
N ASN A 132 14.89 57.10 -6.84
CA ASN A 132 15.22 58.22 -7.72
C ASN A 132 16.68 58.22 -8.21
N SER A 133 17.50 57.27 -7.74
CA SER A 133 18.87 57.12 -8.25
C SER A 133 18.87 56.71 -9.72
N THR A 134 19.85 57.18 -10.48
CA THR A 134 20.01 56.84 -11.90
C THR A 134 20.29 55.34 -12.10
N GLU A 135 21.02 54.74 -11.15
CA GLU A 135 21.40 53.32 -11.14
C GLU A 135 20.19 52.40 -10.92
N TYR A 136 19.32 52.71 -9.96
CA TYR A 136 18.08 51.96 -9.75
C TYR A 136 17.18 52.02 -10.99
N ARG A 137 17.03 53.21 -11.60
CA ARG A 137 16.21 53.38 -12.81
C ARG A 137 16.74 52.61 -14.01
N SER A 138 18.06 52.54 -14.20
CA SER A 138 18.63 51.73 -15.27
C SER A 138 18.37 50.24 -15.06
N LEU A 139 18.53 49.74 -13.83
CA LEU A 139 18.26 48.34 -13.50
C LEU A 139 16.77 48.00 -13.64
N GLN A 140 15.89 48.93 -13.27
CA GLN A 140 14.45 48.79 -13.48
C GLN A 140 14.10 48.66 -14.97
N GLN A 141 14.65 49.54 -15.82
CA GLN A 141 14.42 49.48 -17.27
C GLN A 141 14.95 48.19 -17.89
N GLU A 142 16.11 47.73 -17.44
CA GLU A 142 16.70 46.48 -17.89
C GLU A 142 15.84 45.27 -17.49
N TYR A 143 15.33 45.25 -16.26
CA TYR A 143 14.40 44.23 -15.79
C TYR A 143 13.11 44.19 -16.63
N GLU A 144 12.47 45.35 -16.86
CA GLU A 144 11.23 45.44 -17.65
C GLU A 144 11.44 44.97 -19.10
N ARG A 145 12.61 45.27 -19.68
CA ARG A 145 13.01 44.78 -21.01
C ARG A 145 13.13 43.26 -21.04
N LEU A 146 13.82 42.67 -20.06
CA LEU A 146 13.99 41.22 -19.95
C LEU A 146 12.67 40.50 -19.68
N SER A 147 11.81 41.06 -18.83
CA SER A 147 10.46 40.53 -18.58
C SER A 147 9.60 40.51 -19.85
N THR A 148 9.65 41.58 -20.65
CA THR A 148 8.93 41.62 -21.95
C THR A 148 9.49 40.58 -22.93
N ALA A 149 10.81 40.40 -22.96
CA ALA A 149 11.45 39.39 -23.81
C ALA A 149 11.08 37.96 -23.39
N SER A 150 11.05 37.66 -22.09
CA SER A 150 10.68 36.33 -21.58
C SER A 150 9.22 36.01 -21.88
N GLN A 151 8.31 36.97 -21.76
CA GLN A 151 6.90 36.80 -22.13
C GLN A 151 6.71 36.46 -23.61
N ARG A 152 7.48 37.09 -24.51
CA ARG A 152 7.46 36.77 -25.95
C ARG A 152 7.98 35.37 -26.23
N LEU A 153 9.02 34.93 -25.51
CA LEU A 153 9.53 33.56 -25.63
C LEU A 153 8.52 32.53 -25.14
N VAL A 154 7.84 32.78 -24.02
CA VAL A 154 6.76 31.90 -23.51
C VAL A 154 5.62 31.76 -24.53
N GLN A 155 5.24 32.85 -25.19
CA GLN A 155 4.24 32.81 -26.27
C GLN A 155 4.70 32.00 -27.48
N ALA A 156 5.99 32.08 -27.84
CA ALA A 156 6.58 31.36 -28.97
C ALA A 156 6.79 29.86 -28.70
N ILE A 157 7.15 29.49 -27.46
CA ILE A 157 7.33 28.10 -27.02
C ILE A 157 6.00 27.33 -27.07
N GLY A 158 4.87 28.01 -26.85
CA GLY A 158 3.53 27.40 -26.91
C GLY A 158 3.31 26.31 -25.83
N THR A 159 2.19 25.60 -25.92
CA THR A 159 1.81 24.56 -24.95
C THR A 159 2.56 23.24 -25.12
N TYR A 160 3.17 23.01 -26.28
CA TYR A 160 3.93 21.82 -26.58
C TYR A 160 5.39 22.24 -26.72
N ASN A 161 6.18 21.92 -25.69
CA ASN A 161 7.54 22.36 -25.46
C ASN A 161 8.51 21.75 -26.51
N THR A 162 8.40 22.19 -27.78
CA THR A 162 8.99 21.51 -28.93
C THR A 162 10.40 21.99 -29.31
N GLU A 163 10.85 23.14 -28.81
CA GLU A 163 12.14 23.73 -29.20
C GLU A 163 13.08 23.93 -28.00
N PRO A 164 14.12 23.08 -27.84
CA PRO A 164 15.04 23.14 -26.70
C PRO A 164 15.92 24.40 -26.69
N GLU A 165 16.11 25.06 -27.83
CA GLU A 165 16.90 26.30 -27.92
C GLU A 165 16.18 27.50 -27.29
N LEU A 166 14.87 27.65 -27.54
CA LEU A 166 14.06 28.73 -26.95
C LEU A 166 14.00 28.62 -25.43
N LEU A 167 13.95 27.38 -24.92
CA LEU A 167 13.91 27.14 -23.49
C LEU A 167 15.25 27.45 -22.79
N ARG A 168 16.38 27.16 -23.46
CA ARG A 168 17.70 27.61 -22.97
C ARG A 168 17.80 29.13 -22.89
N GLN A 169 17.27 29.84 -23.89
CA GLN A 169 17.25 31.30 -23.91
C GLN A 169 16.34 31.87 -22.80
N TYR A 170 15.17 31.26 -22.59
CA TYR A 170 14.26 31.64 -21.51
C TYR A 170 14.92 31.51 -20.13
N ASN A 171 15.58 30.38 -19.85
CA ASN A 171 16.26 30.16 -18.57
C ASN A 171 17.40 31.14 -18.32
N GLU A 172 18.15 31.52 -19.35
CA GLU A 172 19.19 32.53 -19.22
C GLU A 172 18.59 33.90 -18.84
N ILE A 173 17.46 34.27 -19.45
CA ILE A 173 16.75 35.51 -19.14
C ILE A 173 16.19 35.50 -17.70
N GLU A 174 15.63 34.39 -17.23
CA GLU A 174 15.15 34.29 -15.84
C GLU A 174 16.28 34.39 -14.81
N ARG A 175 17.47 33.86 -15.13
CA ARG A 175 18.65 34.07 -14.29
C ARG A 175 19.06 35.54 -14.23
N GLN A 176 19.13 36.21 -15.39
CA GLN A 176 19.47 37.64 -15.47
C GLN A 176 18.47 38.51 -14.71
N LYS A 177 17.16 38.21 -14.82
CA LYS A 177 16.11 38.88 -14.05
C LYS A 177 16.32 38.72 -12.53
N THR A 178 16.73 37.54 -12.09
CA THR A 178 17.02 37.27 -10.67
C THR A 178 18.23 38.07 -10.19
N ASP A 179 19.29 38.15 -10.98
CA ASP A 179 20.49 38.92 -10.65
C ASP A 179 20.19 40.42 -10.52
N ILE A 180 19.41 40.98 -11.45
CA ILE A 180 18.98 42.38 -11.42
C ILE A 180 18.05 42.63 -10.21
N LEU A 181 17.12 41.72 -9.93
CA LEU A 181 16.23 41.83 -8.76
C LEU A 181 17.02 41.84 -7.45
N ASN A 182 18.03 40.99 -7.31
CA ASN A 182 18.93 40.96 -6.17
C ASN A 182 19.76 42.25 -6.05
N ALA A 183 20.24 42.79 -7.17
CA ALA A 183 20.96 44.07 -7.18
C ALA A 183 20.04 45.23 -6.73
N MET A 184 18.80 45.26 -7.22
CA MET A 184 17.80 46.23 -6.78
C MET A 184 17.47 46.11 -5.29
N ALA A 185 17.28 44.89 -4.80
CA ALA A 185 17.00 44.62 -3.40
C ALA A 185 18.15 44.99 -2.46
N LYS A 186 19.40 44.95 -2.92
CA LYS A 186 20.57 45.35 -2.12
C LYS A 186 20.70 46.87 -1.95
N MET A 187 20.06 47.65 -2.82
CA MET A 187 20.12 49.11 -2.78
C MET A 187 19.05 49.73 -1.86
N ILE A 188 18.01 48.96 -1.51
CA ILE A 188 16.92 49.33 -0.61
C ILE A 188 17.27 48.82 0.79
#